data_AF-A0A0G0M1X1-F1
#
_entry.id   AF-A0A0G0M1X1-F1
#
_cell.length_a   1.000
_cell.length_b   1.000
_cell.length_c   1.000
_cell.angle_alpha   90.00
_cell.angle_beta   90.00
_cell.angle_gamma   90.00
#
_symmetry.space_group_name_H-M   'P 1'
#
loop_
_entity.id
_entity.type
_entity.pdbx_description
1 polymer ?
#
loop_
_entity_poly.entity_id
_entity_poly.type
_entity_poly.pdbx_seq_one_letter_code
_entity_poly.pdbx_strand_id
1 'polypeptide(L)'
;MKKYLKYLLLIPIFAVSLFISFFILLRIPTEVWGCEGFGCFGLMFLIPQLAVILAIPIAILIFSLLSNKSNFFKNLFLSMKTFVTKPFPKKKLILLLFFIPTLLLILIIVSSLKTDNNLNFQNTGSRSPTPTAGIGETVSQVPDGNLANWKTYRNEEYGFEFKYPTGGIISKGKVNSVFLEYPDKSDTIPVQFIEIDLIFIPKTLDNQSLKEFAEEQVRYNKNLRFNVTENLSNIIIGNIEGYAYSGYEFMTNSYSRYIFLPQTTKEFIEILDRDGNQGVDQILSTFKFLPNASDINIKYPSTYKKLEKPADGTVYLTNNLVSLSGPTFSRTNYNHTPYLTVNFEEIPRWKCYKKWWDNTEMKDEKTINNTIFRTVNRGGAALGTRYQSVLYRTMKDDICYEILSTIVVSGDWNTVKESDYYPQQEETQKELDQILSTFKFLEEPTPTSASIYKCPENGLIDCMPGPDKPTRYGGCSQDTSPEAIEWYKANCPNYRGITY
;
A
#
# COMPACT_ATOMS: atom_id res chain seq x y z
N MET A 1 -42.78 9.55 -42.83
CA MET A 1 -42.79 8.36 -41.95
C MET A 1 -42.80 7.02 -42.71
N LYS A 2 -43.75 6.71 -43.61
CA LYS A 2 -43.78 5.40 -44.31
C LYS A 2 -42.49 5.01 -45.07
N LYS A 3 -41.70 5.97 -45.55
CA LYS A 3 -40.42 5.72 -46.26
C LYS A 3 -39.27 5.27 -45.34
N TYR A 4 -39.34 5.58 -44.05
CA TYR A 4 -38.31 5.24 -43.06
C TYR A 4 -38.60 3.94 -42.31
N LEU A 5 -39.86 3.47 -42.35
CA LEU A 5 -40.30 2.24 -41.69
C LEU A 5 -39.61 0.99 -42.28
N LYS A 6 -39.24 1.00 -43.57
CA LYS A 6 -38.45 -0.08 -44.20
C LYS A 6 -37.02 -0.20 -43.65
N TYR A 7 -36.43 0.90 -43.19
CA TYR A 7 -35.07 0.88 -42.64
C TYR A 7 -35.05 0.44 -41.17
N LEU A 8 -36.13 0.74 -40.43
CA LEU A 8 -36.29 0.25 -39.05
C LEU A 8 -36.33 -1.29 -39.00
N LEU A 9 -36.87 -1.94 -40.04
CA LEU A 9 -36.91 -3.40 -40.19
C LEU A 9 -35.54 -4.03 -40.52
N LEU A 10 -34.52 -3.24 -40.92
CA LEU A 10 -33.18 -3.76 -41.21
C LEU A 10 -32.28 -3.77 -39.96
N ILE A 11 -32.63 -3.03 -38.91
CA ILE A 11 -31.86 -2.96 -37.66
C ILE A 11 -31.75 -4.33 -36.97
N PRO A 12 -32.83 -5.13 -36.84
CA PRO A 12 -32.74 -6.48 -36.26
C PRO A 12 -31.85 -7.41 -37.09
N ILE A 13 -31.90 -7.29 -38.42
CA ILE A 13 -31.09 -8.13 -39.33
C ILE A 13 -29.61 -7.81 -39.17
N PHE A 14 -29.27 -6.52 -39.02
CA PHE A 14 -27.88 -6.09 -38.80
C PHE A 14 -27.37 -6.53 -37.42
N ALA A 15 -28.21 -6.43 -36.39
CA ALA A 15 -27.89 -6.92 -35.04
C ALA A 15 -27.67 -8.44 -35.02
N VAL A 16 -28.52 -9.21 -35.70
CA VAL A 16 -28.37 -10.67 -35.83
C VAL A 16 -27.10 -11.04 -36.60
N SER A 17 -26.75 -10.31 -37.65
CA SER A 17 -25.50 -10.54 -38.41
C SER A 17 -24.24 -10.30 -37.57
N LEU A 18 -24.22 -9.22 -36.78
CA LEU A 18 -23.14 -8.94 -35.82
C LEU A 18 -23.04 -10.02 -34.74
N PHE A 19 -24.19 -10.48 -34.24
CA PHE A 19 -24.26 -11.51 -33.21
C PHE A 19 -23.77 -12.88 -33.73
N ILE A 20 -24.13 -13.26 -34.96
CA ILE A 20 -23.63 -14.48 -35.61
C ILE A 20 -22.11 -14.39 -35.85
N SER A 21 -21.62 -13.24 -36.33
CA SER A 21 -20.18 -13.03 -36.55
C SER A 21 -19.37 -13.13 -35.25
N PHE A 22 -19.93 -12.64 -34.15
CA PHE A 22 -19.35 -12.79 -32.81
C PHE A 22 -19.29 -14.26 -32.36
N PHE A 23 -20.35 -15.03 -32.57
CA PHE A 23 -20.38 -16.47 -32.23
C PHE A 23 -19.43 -17.32 -33.08
N ILE A 24 -19.21 -16.93 -34.34
CA ILE A 24 -18.22 -17.59 -35.20
C ILE A 24 -16.80 -17.34 -34.68
N LEU A 25 -16.49 -16.12 -34.22
CA LEU A 25 -15.19 -15.78 -33.63
C LEU A 25 -14.95 -16.52 -32.30
N LEU A 26 -15.99 -16.73 -31.49
CA LEU A 26 -15.92 -17.52 -30.26
C LEU A 26 -15.67 -19.03 -30.48
N ARG A 27 -15.92 -19.55 -31.69
CA ARG A 27 -15.69 -20.96 -32.02
C ARG A 27 -14.29 -21.26 -32.57
N ILE A 28 -13.45 -20.24 -32.75
CA ILE A 28 -12.07 -20.47 -33.20
C ILE A 28 -11.28 -21.04 -32.02
N PRO A 29 -10.69 -22.25 -32.14
CA PRO A 29 -9.94 -22.88 -31.06
C PRO A 29 -8.82 -21.98 -30.55
N THR A 30 -8.62 -21.97 -29.23
CA THR A 30 -7.60 -21.15 -28.54
C THR A 30 -6.18 -21.41 -29.07
N GLU A 31 -5.93 -22.60 -29.62
CA GLU A 31 -4.67 -23.00 -30.27
C GLU A 31 -4.30 -22.12 -31.48
N VAL A 32 -5.30 -21.59 -32.21
CA VAL A 32 -5.07 -20.72 -33.37
C VAL A 32 -4.60 -19.33 -32.94
N TRP A 33 -4.86 -18.92 -31.70
CA TRP A 33 -4.50 -17.61 -31.18
C TRP A 33 -3.09 -17.56 -30.58
N GLY A 34 -2.39 -18.69 -30.49
CA GLY A 34 -0.96 -18.76 -30.14
C GLY A 34 -0.59 -18.14 -28.78
N CYS A 35 -1.54 -18.04 -27.84
CA CYS A 35 -1.35 -17.39 -26.55
C CYS A 35 -1.61 -18.38 -25.41
N GLU A 36 -0.58 -18.72 -24.65
CA GLU A 36 -0.71 -19.44 -23.38
C GLU A 36 -0.71 -18.43 -22.21
N GLY A 37 -1.76 -18.43 -21.40
CA GLY A 37 -1.84 -17.68 -20.13
C GLY A 37 -3.01 -16.71 -19.97
N PHE A 38 -3.09 -16.09 -18.79
CA PHE A 38 -4.19 -15.21 -18.33
C PHE A 38 -4.49 -13.98 -19.21
N GLY A 39 -3.64 -13.66 -20.19
CA GLY A 39 -3.81 -12.53 -21.12
C GLY A 39 -5.01 -12.65 -22.06
N CYS A 40 -5.47 -13.87 -22.40
CA CYS A 40 -6.60 -14.06 -23.32
C CYS A 40 -7.97 -13.71 -22.71
N PHE A 41 -8.11 -13.82 -21.38
CA PHE A 41 -9.38 -13.52 -20.71
C PHE A 41 -9.74 -12.04 -20.81
N GLY A 42 -8.76 -11.13 -20.70
CA GLY A 42 -8.99 -9.69 -20.83
C GLY A 42 -9.49 -9.28 -22.21
N LEU A 43 -8.91 -9.85 -23.27
CA LEU A 43 -9.29 -9.55 -24.66
C LEU A 43 -10.71 -10.04 -25.00
N MET A 44 -11.14 -11.16 -24.43
CA MET A 44 -12.52 -11.67 -24.61
C MET A 44 -13.58 -10.75 -23.97
N PHE A 45 -13.25 -10.02 -22.90
CA PHE A 45 -14.16 -9.05 -22.28
C PHE A 45 -14.09 -7.65 -22.90
N LEU A 46 -12.95 -7.27 -23.48
CA LEU A 46 -12.77 -5.96 -24.12
C LEU A 46 -13.46 -5.84 -25.50
N ILE A 47 -13.47 -6.90 -26.29
CA ILE A 47 -14.06 -6.88 -27.64
C ILE A 47 -15.57 -6.57 -27.63
N PRO A 48 -16.40 -7.18 -26.76
CA PRO A 48 -17.81 -6.82 -26.62
C PRO A 48 -18.02 -5.37 -26.19
N GLN A 49 -17.20 -4.89 -25.24
CA GLN A 49 -17.32 -3.51 -24.75
C GLN A 49 -16.95 -2.48 -25.83
N LEU A 50 -15.89 -2.73 -26.59
CA LEU A 50 -15.50 -1.89 -27.72
C LEU A 50 -16.56 -1.90 -28.84
N ALA A 51 -17.20 -3.03 -29.10
CA ALA A 51 -18.28 -3.12 -30.08
C ALA A 51 -19.50 -2.27 -29.67
N VAL A 52 -19.86 -2.27 -28.38
CA VAL A 52 -20.94 -1.42 -27.84
C VAL A 52 -20.55 0.07 -27.89
N ILE A 53 -19.31 0.40 -27.49
CA ILE A 53 -18.79 1.77 -27.50
C ILE A 53 -18.73 2.33 -28.93
N LEU A 54 -18.46 1.51 -29.94
CA LEU A 54 -18.45 1.94 -31.36
C LEU A 54 -19.85 1.97 -31.99
N ALA A 55 -20.77 1.10 -31.55
CA ALA A 55 -22.13 1.04 -32.10
C ALA A 55 -22.96 2.28 -31.74
N ILE A 56 -22.77 2.86 -30.54
CA ILE A 56 -23.55 4.01 -30.07
C ILE A 56 -23.26 5.29 -30.88
N PRO A 57 -22.00 5.72 -31.11
CA PRO A 57 -21.68 6.86 -31.96
C PRO A 57 -22.14 6.66 -33.39
N ILE A 58 -22.02 5.44 -33.93
CA ILE A 58 -22.47 5.13 -35.30
C ILE A 58 -23.99 5.23 -35.40
N ALA A 59 -24.73 4.73 -34.41
CA ALA A 59 -26.19 4.86 -34.36
C ALA A 59 -26.63 6.33 -34.21
N ILE A 60 -25.95 7.11 -33.38
CA ILE A 60 -26.19 8.55 -33.21
C ILE A 60 -25.85 9.30 -34.50
N LEU A 61 -24.76 8.96 -35.17
CA LEU A 61 -24.37 9.54 -36.46
C LEU A 61 -25.42 9.23 -37.53
N ILE A 62 -25.84 7.97 -37.65
CA ILE A 62 -26.90 7.54 -38.58
C ILE A 62 -28.22 8.27 -38.26
N PHE A 63 -28.58 8.41 -36.99
CA PHE A 63 -29.80 9.10 -36.57
C PHE A 63 -29.74 10.60 -36.87
N SER A 64 -28.61 11.27 -36.62
CA SER A 64 -28.35 12.66 -37.01
C SER A 64 -28.35 12.86 -38.52
N LEU A 65 -27.79 11.91 -39.28
CA LEU A 65 -27.78 11.92 -40.74
C LEU A 65 -29.18 11.71 -41.33
N LEU A 66 -30.06 10.98 -40.64
CA LEU A 66 -31.43 10.73 -41.06
C LEU A 66 -32.42 11.83 -40.62
N SER A 67 -32.13 12.53 -39.52
CA SER A 67 -33.02 13.58 -38.98
C SER A 67 -32.82 14.93 -39.67
N ASN A 68 -31.63 15.21 -40.20
CA ASN A 68 -31.32 16.51 -40.79
C ASN A 68 -31.76 16.57 -42.27
N LYS A 69 -32.89 17.26 -42.54
CA LYS A 69 -33.42 17.57 -43.89
C LYS A 69 -32.52 18.57 -44.65
N SER A 70 -31.23 18.32 -44.71
CA SER A 70 -30.27 19.19 -45.38
C SER A 70 -30.24 18.92 -46.89
N ASN A 71 -30.29 20.01 -47.67
CA ASN A 71 -30.06 20.03 -49.13
C ASN A 71 -28.73 19.38 -49.54
N PHE A 72 -27.83 19.13 -48.59
CA PHE A 72 -26.58 18.38 -48.78
C PHE A 72 -26.81 17.02 -49.44
N PHE A 73 -27.81 16.24 -49.03
CA PHE A 73 -28.08 14.94 -49.66
C PHE A 73 -28.68 15.07 -51.05
N LYS A 74 -29.46 16.11 -51.34
CA LYS A 74 -29.97 16.35 -52.70
C LYS A 74 -28.82 16.64 -53.65
N ASN A 75 -27.86 17.46 -53.22
CA ASN A 75 -26.67 17.80 -53.99
C ASN A 75 -25.66 16.64 -54.07
N LEU A 76 -25.45 15.89 -52.99
CA LEU A 76 -24.63 14.68 -52.97
C LEU A 76 -25.23 13.58 -53.85
N PHE A 77 -26.54 13.39 -53.81
CA PHE A 77 -27.23 12.40 -54.63
C PHE A 77 -27.27 12.81 -56.12
N LEU A 78 -27.44 14.11 -56.44
CA LEU A 78 -27.26 14.60 -57.81
C LEU A 78 -25.82 14.41 -58.29
N SER A 79 -24.83 14.68 -57.43
CA SER A 79 -23.41 14.54 -57.75
C SER A 79 -22.96 13.08 -57.87
N MET A 80 -23.60 12.15 -57.13
CA MET A 80 -23.40 10.71 -57.30
C MET A 80 -24.13 10.17 -58.53
N LYS A 81 -25.29 10.73 -58.91
CA LYS A 81 -26.04 10.29 -60.09
C LYS A 81 -25.30 10.60 -61.40
N THR A 82 -24.55 11.71 -61.45
CA THR A 82 -23.60 11.99 -62.56
C THR A 82 -22.35 11.12 -62.51
N PHE A 83 -21.99 10.57 -61.35
CA PHE A 83 -20.83 9.70 -61.17
C PHE A 83 -21.09 8.22 -61.54
N VAL A 84 -22.36 7.76 -61.46
CA VAL A 84 -22.75 6.35 -61.67
C VAL A 84 -23.01 5.99 -63.14
N THR A 85 -23.12 6.95 -64.06
CA THR A 85 -23.43 6.66 -65.47
C THR A 85 -22.24 6.28 -66.34
N LYS A 86 -21.00 6.27 -65.80
CA LYS A 86 -19.82 5.76 -66.51
C LYS A 86 -19.31 4.48 -65.84
N PRO A 87 -19.09 3.38 -66.59
CA PRO A 87 -18.58 2.14 -66.02
C PRO A 87 -17.18 2.38 -65.44
N PHE A 88 -17.07 2.34 -64.11
CA PHE A 88 -15.79 2.47 -63.43
C PHE A 88 -14.96 1.19 -63.63
N PRO A 89 -13.67 1.30 -63.98
CA PRO A 89 -12.80 0.13 -64.02
C PRO A 89 -12.72 -0.48 -62.62
N LYS A 90 -13.06 -1.77 -62.49
CA LYS A 90 -13.19 -2.51 -61.20
C LYS A 90 -12.02 -2.29 -60.23
N LYS A 91 -10.81 -2.05 -60.73
CA LYS A 91 -9.61 -1.77 -59.93
C LYS A 91 -9.67 -0.45 -59.15
N LYS A 92 -10.31 0.59 -59.69
CA LYS A 92 -10.46 1.89 -59.00
C LYS A 92 -11.54 1.86 -57.92
N LEU A 93 -12.55 1.00 -58.07
CA LEU A 93 -13.61 0.82 -57.06
C LEU A 93 -13.06 0.14 -55.79
N ILE A 94 -12.19 -0.86 -55.96
CA ILE A 94 -11.50 -1.52 -54.83
C ILE A 94 -10.63 -0.50 -54.09
N LEU A 95 -9.84 0.32 -54.81
CA LEU A 95 -9.00 1.34 -54.19
C LEU A 95 -9.83 2.34 -53.36
N LEU A 96 -10.97 2.77 -53.88
CA LEU A 96 -11.87 3.73 -53.24
C LEU A 96 -12.54 3.16 -51.98
N LEU A 97 -12.86 1.85 -51.99
CA LEU A 97 -13.39 1.14 -50.83
C LEU A 97 -12.39 1.01 -49.68
N PHE A 98 -11.09 0.96 -49.97
CA PHE A 98 -10.05 0.93 -48.93
C PHE A 98 -9.60 2.32 -48.46
N PHE A 99 -9.60 3.31 -49.33
CA PHE A 99 -9.10 4.66 -49.01
C PHE A 99 -10.08 5.50 -48.19
N ILE A 100 -11.39 5.35 -48.41
CA ILE A 100 -12.40 6.16 -47.71
C ILE A 100 -12.46 5.82 -46.20
N PRO A 101 -12.45 4.54 -45.77
CA PRO A 101 -12.45 4.21 -44.33
C PRO A 101 -11.18 4.66 -43.62
N THR A 102 -10.02 4.53 -44.27
CA THR A 102 -8.74 4.97 -43.69
C THR A 102 -8.69 6.49 -43.55
N LEU A 103 -9.16 7.23 -44.54
CA LEU A 103 -9.25 8.70 -44.46
C LEU A 103 -10.21 9.16 -43.35
N LEU A 104 -11.36 8.49 -43.19
CA LEU A 104 -12.29 8.77 -42.11
C LEU A 104 -11.69 8.48 -40.72
N LEU A 105 -10.95 7.37 -40.58
CA LEU A 105 -10.28 7.02 -39.34
C LEU A 105 -9.21 8.06 -38.96
N ILE A 106 -8.41 8.51 -39.93
CA ILE A 106 -7.40 9.57 -39.72
C ILE A 106 -8.07 10.88 -39.28
N LEU A 107 -9.20 11.26 -39.89
CA LEU A 107 -9.93 12.46 -39.49
C LEU A 107 -10.48 12.36 -38.06
N ILE A 108 -10.96 11.18 -37.63
CA ILE A 108 -11.41 10.96 -36.25
C ILE A 108 -10.24 11.10 -35.28
N ILE A 109 -9.09 10.51 -35.58
CA ILE A 109 -7.86 10.61 -34.76
C ILE A 109 -7.38 12.07 -34.66
N VAL A 110 -7.33 12.79 -35.79
CA VAL A 110 -6.92 14.21 -35.80
C VAL A 110 -7.92 15.09 -35.04
N SER A 111 -9.22 14.79 -35.11
CA SER A 111 -10.24 15.53 -34.36
C SER A 111 -10.16 15.29 -32.85
N SER A 112 -9.83 14.07 -32.42
CA SER A 112 -9.66 13.73 -31.01
C SER A 112 -8.40 14.38 -30.43
N LEU A 113 -7.29 14.41 -31.19
CA LEU A 113 -6.03 15.05 -30.75
C LEU A 113 -6.10 16.58 -30.63
N LYS A 114 -7.09 17.25 -31.24
CA LYS A 114 -7.25 18.71 -31.15
C LYS A 114 -8.13 19.19 -29.98
N THR A 115 -8.71 18.29 -29.20
CA THR A 115 -9.71 18.65 -28.18
C THR A 115 -9.14 18.87 -26.78
N ASP A 116 -7.83 18.72 -26.56
CA ASP A 116 -7.22 18.77 -25.21
C ASP A 116 -6.68 20.13 -24.75
N ASN A 117 -7.03 21.24 -25.38
CA ASN A 117 -6.57 22.57 -24.95
C ASN A 117 -7.66 23.52 -24.43
N ASN A 118 -8.88 23.06 -24.11
CA ASN A 118 -9.88 23.95 -23.50
C ASN A 118 -11.00 23.25 -22.71
N LEU A 119 -10.66 22.36 -21.77
CA LEU A 119 -11.59 21.96 -20.71
C LEU A 119 -11.61 23.01 -19.60
N ASN A 120 -12.30 24.13 -19.87
CA ASN A 120 -12.89 24.93 -18.81
C ASN A 120 -13.99 24.09 -18.16
N PHE A 121 -13.75 23.63 -16.94
CA PHE A 121 -14.80 23.12 -16.06
C PHE A 121 -15.87 24.20 -15.91
N GLN A 122 -17.06 23.95 -16.48
CA GLN A 122 -18.23 24.75 -16.12
C GLN A 122 -18.60 24.43 -14.67
N ASN A 123 -18.30 25.38 -13.80
CA ASN A 123 -18.91 25.56 -12.50
C ASN A 123 -20.44 25.52 -12.62
N THR A 124 -21.05 24.43 -12.19
CA THR A 124 -22.47 24.39 -11.87
C THR A 124 -22.67 24.96 -10.46
N GLY A 125 -23.21 26.18 -10.39
CA GLY A 125 -24.01 26.65 -9.25
C GLY A 125 -23.24 27.13 -8.02
N SER A 126 -22.52 28.25 -8.16
CA SER A 126 -22.22 29.13 -7.02
C SER A 126 -23.54 29.63 -6.42
N ARG A 127 -23.95 29.05 -5.28
CA ARG A 127 -24.85 29.73 -4.35
C ARG A 127 -23.99 30.71 -3.55
N SER A 128 -24.30 31.99 -3.74
CA SER A 128 -23.82 33.11 -2.94
C SER A 128 -23.91 32.80 -1.45
N PRO A 129 -22.83 32.91 -0.66
CA PRO A 129 -22.91 32.78 0.78
C PRO A 129 -23.61 34.01 1.37
N THR A 130 -24.83 33.79 1.86
CA THR A 130 -25.48 34.68 2.82
C THR A 130 -24.60 34.77 4.08
N PRO A 131 -24.36 35.97 4.64
CA PRO A 131 -23.50 36.12 5.80
C PRO A 131 -24.12 35.42 7.00
N THR A 132 -23.54 34.28 7.39
CA THR A 132 -23.91 33.58 8.63
C THR A 132 -22.95 34.04 9.72
N ALA A 133 -23.42 35.01 10.50
CA ALA A 133 -22.85 35.34 11.79
C ALA A 133 -23.15 34.20 12.78
N GLY A 134 -22.14 33.82 13.54
CA GLY A 134 -22.26 32.85 14.65
C GLY A 134 -21.26 31.72 14.52
N ILE A 135 -20.09 31.92 15.11
CA ILE A 135 -19.16 30.85 15.49
C ILE A 135 -19.94 29.93 16.44
N GLY A 136 -20.48 28.85 15.89
CA GLY A 136 -21.07 27.77 16.67
C GLY A 136 -19.96 27.01 17.36
N GLU A 137 -20.09 26.84 18.67
CA GLU A 137 -19.24 26.01 19.51
C GLU A 137 -18.94 24.68 18.82
N THR A 138 -17.67 24.28 18.84
CA THR A 138 -17.25 22.92 18.55
C THR A 138 -18.06 22.00 19.45
N VAL A 139 -19.05 21.30 18.87
CA VAL A 139 -19.86 20.32 19.59
C VAL A 139 -18.91 19.24 20.07
N SER A 140 -18.50 19.35 21.33
CA SER A 140 -17.88 18.26 22.06
C SER A 140 -18.94 17.18 22.14
N GLN A 141 -18.88 16.22 21.21
CA GLN A 141 -19.67 15.00 21.30
C GLN A 141 -19.11 14.19 22.47
N VAL A 142 -19.50 14.57 23.68
CA VAL A 142 -19.35 13.73 24.86
C VAL A 142 -20.15 12.46 24.54
N PRO A 143 -19.51 11.28 24.46
CA PRO A 143 -20.19 10.07 24.02
C PRO A 143 -21.39 9.76 24.92
N ASP A 144 -22.56 9.60 24.33
CA ASP A 144 -23.78 9.11 25.00
C ASP A 144 -23.66 7.60 25.36
N GLY A 145 -22.51 7.01 25.06
CA GLY A 145 -22.23 5.59 25.16
C GLY A 145 -21.61 5.22 26.50
N ASN A 146 -22.36 4.47 27.30
CA ASN A 146 -21.89 3.75 28.47
C ASN A 146 -20.53 3.05 28.22
N LEU A 147 -19.44 3.68 28.67
CA LEU A 147 -18.06 3.17 28.54
C LEU A 147 -17.74 2.02 29.53
N ALA A 148 -18.72 1.54 30.31
CA ALA A 148 -18.47 0.57 31.38
C ALA A 148 -17.89 -0.76 30.88
N ASN A 149 -18.23 -1.17 29.65
CA ASN A 149 -17.76 -2.42 29.07
C ASN A 149 -16.45 -2.27 28.25
N TRP A 150 -15.94 -1.05 28.09
CA TRP A 150 -14.76 -0.82 27.28
C TRP A 150 -13.51 -1.38 27.96
N LYS A 151 -12.66 -2.02 27.16
CA LYS A 151 -11.33 -2.47 27.57
C LYS A 151 -10.35 -1.29 27.56
N THR A 152 -9.27 -1.41 28.31
CA THR A 152 -8.21 -0.39 28.36
C THR A 152 -6.96 -0.94 27.70
N TYR A 153 -6.46 -0.22 26.70
CA TYR A 153 -5.12 -0.42 26.17
C TYR A 153 -4.18 0.54 26.87
N ARG A 154 -3.08 -0.01 27.40
CA ARG A 154 -2.07 0.76 28.12
C ARG A 154 -0.70 0.40 27.58
N ASN A 155 0.06 1.41 27.19
CA ASN A 155 1.41 1.26 26.71
C ASN A 155 2.37 2.00 27.65
N GLU A 156 3.05 1.24 28.51
CA GLU A 156 4.00 1.80 29.47
C GLU A 156 5.32 2.24 28.82
N GLU A 157 5.66 1.73 27.62
CA GLU A 157 6.86 2.10 26.88
C GLU A 157 6.76 3.53 26.32
N TYR A 158 5.57 3.89 25.82
CA TYR A 158 5.30 5.20 25.21
C TYR A 158 4.49 6.14 26.11
N GLY A 159 4.12 5.71 27.30
CA GLY A 159 3.51 6.58 28.30
C GLY A 159 2.07 7.02 27.98
N PHE A 160 1.25 6.17 27.36
CA PHE A 160 -0.15 6.51 27.07
C PHE A 160 -1.13 5.36 27.35
N GLU A 161 -2.40 5.71 27.51
CA GLU A 161 -3.51 4.75 27.53
C GLU A 161 -4.76 5.31 26.85
N PHE A 162 -5.59 4.41 26.31
CA PHE A 162 -6.92 4.71 25.79
C PHE A 162 -7.85 3.52 26.00
N LYS A 163 -9.15 3.75 25.94
CA LYS A 163 -10.17 2.70 26.01
C LYS A 163 -10.66 2.33 24.61
N TYR A 164 -11.12 1.10 24.47
CA TYR A 164 -11.71 0.59 23.23
C TYR A 164 -12.86 -0.40 23.52
N PRO A 165 -13.84 -0.56 22.62
CA PRO A 165 -14.96 -1.49 22.77
C PRO A 165 -14.53 -2.97 22.98
N THR A 166 -15.31 -3.74 23.75
CA THR A 166 -15.00 -5.12 24.19
C THR A 166 -14.76 -6.12 23.05
N GLY A 167 -15.25 -5.84 21.84
CA GLY A 167 -15.08 -6.68 20.64
C GLY A 167 -13.82 -6.40 19.82
N GLY A 168 -13.08 -5.34 20.13
CA GLY A 168 -11.83 -5.04 19.42
C GLY A 168 -10.71 -6.00 19.83
N ILE A 169 -9.96 -6.47 18.84
CA ILE A 169 -8.73 -7.24 18.97
C ILE A 169 -7.58 -6.25 18.75
N ILE A 170 -6.68 -6.15 19.72
CA ILE A 170 -5.49 -5.31 19.56
C ILE A 170 -4.33 -6.17 19.06
N SER A 171 -3.78 -5.78 17.91
CA SER A 171 -2.53 -6.31 17.38
C SER A 171 -1.45 -5.20 17.42
N LYS A 172 -0.24 -5.55 17.88
CA LYS A 172 0.91 -4.64 17.82
C LYS A 172 1.51 -4.72 16.43
N GLY A 173 1.70 -3.60 15.78
CA GLY A 173 2.36 -3.53 14.48
C GLY A 173 3.86 -3.37 14.53
N LYS A 174 4.48 -3.35 13.35
CA LYS A 174 5.94 -3.30 13.16
C LYS A 174 6.58 -1.96 13.55
N VAL A 175 5.81 -0.87 13.60
CA VAL A 175 6.33 0.50 13.82
C VAL A 175 5.44 1.24 14.81
N ASN A 176 5.53 0.92 16.09
CA ASN A 176 4.80 1.57 17.19
C ASN A 176 3.31 1.78 16.91
N SER A 177 2.74 0.91 16.08
CA SER A 177 1.36 1.01 15.64
C SER A 177 0.52 0.07 16.47
N VAL A 178 -0.63 0.55 16.88
CA VAL A 178 -1.65 -0.27 17.55
C VAL A 178 -2.78 -0.42 16.55
N PHE A 179 -2.95 -1.61 16.02
CA PHE A 179 -4.08 -1.93 15.15
C PHE A 179 -5.23 -2.43 16.02
N LEU A 180 -6.41 -1.87 15.83
CA LEU A 180 -7.62 -2.31 16.51
C LEU A 180 -8.55 -2.99 15.52
N GLU A 181 -8.50 -4.31 15.43
CA GLU A 181 -9.31 -5.09 14.50
C GLU A 181 -10.66 -5.45 15.12
N TYR A 182 -11.76 -5.20 14.40
CA TYR A 182 -13.07 -5.73 14.77
C TYR A 182 -13.40 -6.88 13.82
N PRO A 183 -13.56 -8.12 14.33
CA PRO A 183 -14.06 -9.19 13.50
C PRO A 183 -15.50 -8.84 13.13
N ASP A 184 -15.72 -8.50 11.86
CA ASP A 184 -17.06 -8.36 11.33
C ASP A 184 -17.80 -9.70 11.52
N LYS A 185 -19.00 -9.65 12.09
CA LYS A 185 -19.85 -10.84 12.29
C LYS A 185 -20.55 -11.28 11.00
N SER A 186 -20.38 -10.54 9.91
CA SER A 186 -20.91 -10.91 8.60
C SER A 186 -20.11 -12.06 7.99
N ASP A 187 -20.68 -13.27 7.99
CA ASP A 187 -20.15 -14.45 7.29
C ASP A 187 -20.09 -14.29 5.75
N THR A 188 -20.57 -13.16 5.19
CA THR A 188 -20.85 -13.02 3.74
C THR A 188 -19.97 -12.04 2.97
N ILE A 189 -19.11 -11.25 3.63
CA ILE A 189 -18.25 -10.26 2.96
C ILE A 189 -16.84 -10.37 3.58
N PRO A 190 -15.75 -10.35 2.79
CA PRO A 190 -14.40 -10.26 3.33
C PRO A 190 -14.32 -9.06 4.29
N VAL A 191 -13.97 -9.39 5.53
CA VAL A 191 -13.97 -8.57 6.74
C VAL A 191 -13.58 -7.11 6.45
N GLN A 192 -14.51 -6.17 6.62
CA GLN A 192 -14.14 -4.75 6.74
C GLN A 192 -13.58 -4.56 8.15
N PHE A 193 -12.26 -4.57 8.26
CA PHE A 193 -11.60 -4.17 9.49
C PHE A 193 -11.73 -2.66 9.62
N ILE A 194 -12.29 -2.18 10.72
CA ILE A 194 -12.06 -0.80 11.15
C ILE A 194 -10.61 -0.78 11.63
N GLU A 195 -9.65 -0.58 10.73
CA GLU A 195 -8.25 -0.53 11.07
C GLU A 195 -7.94 0.87 11.60
N ILE A 196 -7.86 1.00 12.93
CA ILE A 196 -7.38 2.23 13.54
C ILE A 196 -5.86 2.11 13.65
N ASP A 197 -5.16 2.78 12.74
CA ASP A 197 -3.70 2.82 12.69
C ASP A 197 -3.12 3.85 13.66
N LEU A 198 -3.21 3.61 14.97
CA LEU A 198 -2.58 4.53 15.92
C LEU A 198 -1.06 4.34 15.88
N ILE A 199 -0.38 5.05 14.97
CA ILE A 199 1.07 5.03 14.81
C ILE A 199 1.67 6.08 15.75
N PHE A 200 2.18 5.64 16.90
CA PHE A 200 2.81 6.53 17.86
C PHE A 200 4.25 6.81 17.46
N ILE A 201 4.47 7.92 16.75
CA ILE A 201 5.81 8.37 16.39
C ILE A 201 6.23 9.45 17.39
N PRO A 202 6.95 9.10 18.49
CA PRO A 202 7.50 10.10 19.36
C PRO A 202 8.55 10.88 18.56
N LYS A 203 8.31 12.18 18.39
CA LYS A 203 9.18 13.08 17.63
C LYS A 203 9.67 14.18 18.54
N THR A 204 10.90 14.62 18.31
CA THR A 204 11.42 15.82 18.95
C THR A 204 11.14 17.03 18.08
N LEU A 205 10.73 18.11 18.73
CA LEU A 205 10.56 19.42 18.11
C LEU A 205 11.94 20.08 18.02
N ASP A 206 12.55 20.02 16.83
CA ASP A 206 13.86 20.61 16.53
C ASP A 206 13.80 22.16 16.55
N ASN A 207 13.69 22.74 17.75
CA ASN A 207 13.50 24.17 18.02
C ASN A 207 12.26 24.84 17.39
N GLN A 208 11.38 24.08 16.75
CA GLN A 208 10.10 24.57 16.23
C GLN A 208 8.95 24.27 17.20
N SER A 209 7.89 25.06 17.14
CA SER A 209 6.64 24.75 17.85
C SER A 209 5.91 23.57 17.21
N LEU A 210 5.04 22.90 17.98
CA LEU A 210 4.19 21.83 17.44
C LEU A 210 3.32 22.30 16.27
N LYS A 211 2.86 23.56 16.33
CA LYS A 211 2.08 24.18 15.27
C LYS A 211 2.89 24.31 13.98
N GLU A 212 4.11 24.85 14.06
CA GLU A 212 5.00 25.01 12.90
C GLU A 212 5.31 23.66 12.26
N PHE A 213 5.58 22.63 13.08
CA PHE A 213 5.76 21.27 12.60
C PHE A 213 4.52 20.77 11.85
N ALA A 214 3.31 20.93 12.44
CA ALA A 214 2.08 20.46 11.82
C ALA A 214 1.76 21.22 10.50
N GLU A 215 2.05 22.53 10.44
CA GLU A 215 1.94 23.33 9.21
C GLU A 215 2.95 22.88 8.14
N GLU A 216 4.17 22.50 8.54
CA GLU A 216 5.15 21.89 7.65
C GLU A 216 4.67 20.56 7.08
N GLN A 217 4.09 19.67 7.91
CA GLN A 217 3.53 18.40 7.45
C GLN A 217 2.40 18.62 6.42
N VAL A 218 1.51 19.59 6.66
CA VAL A 218 0.47 19.95 5.68
C VAL A 218 1.08 20.41 4.36
N ARG A 219 2.12 21.26 4.39
CA ARG A 219 2.82 21.71 3.17
C ARG A 219 3.50 20.56 2.44
N TYR A 220 4.20 19.70 3.19
CA TYR A 220 4.88 18.53 2.65
C TYR A 220 3.90 17.58 1.96
N ASN A 221 2.79 17.24 2.61
CA ASN A 221 1.80 16.32 2.06
C ASN A 221 1.08 16.91 0.84
N LYS A 222 0.77 18.21 0.83
CA LYS A 222 0.25 18.89 -0.39
C LYS A 222 1.17 18.70 -1.60
N ASN A 223 2.49 18.68 -1.40
CA ASN A 223 3.47 18.48 -2.48
C ASN A 223 3.59 17.03 -2.93
N LEU A 224 3.33 16.05 -2.06
CA LEU A 224 3.32 14.61 -2.37
C LEU A 224 2.07 14.14 -3.10
N ARG A 225 1.30 15.06 -3.67
CA ARG A 225 -0.04 14.82 -4.23
C ARG A 225 -1.05 14.40 -3.15
N PHE A 226 -0.82 14.57 -1.86
CA PHE A 226 -1.91 14.35 -0.92
C PHE A 226 -2.96 15.46 -1.10
N ASN A 227 -4.22 15.09 -1.37
CA ASN A 227 -5.28 16.09 -1.53
C ASN A 227 -5.82 16.45 -0.15
N VAL A 228 -5.17 17.43 0.50
CA VAL A 228 -5.60 17.95 1.81
C VAL A 228 -7.00 18.53 1.69
N THR A 229 -7.98 17.87 2.32
CA THR A 229 -9.39 18.27 2.27
C THR A 229 -9.76 19.22 3.39
N GLU A 230 -9.14 19.07 4.56
CA GLU A 230 -9.35 19.95 5.71
C GLU A 230 -8.04 20.62 6.09
N ASN A 231 -8.10 21.94 6.29
CA ASN A 231 -6.95 22.69 6.75
C ASN A 231 -6.60 22.33 8.19
N LEU A 232 -5.36 22.64 8.57
CA LEU A 232 -4.90 22.49 9.94
C LEU A 232 -5.86 23.21 10.90
N SER A 233 -6.34 22.48 11.90
CA SER A 233 -7.26 22.96 12.92
C SER A 233 -6.74 22.61 14.32
N ASN A 234 -7.10 23.45 15.30
CA ASN A 234 -6.86 23.13 16.70
C ASN A 234 -7.90 22.09 17.14
N ILE A 235 -7.45 21.08 17.87
CA ILE A 235 -8.31 20.04 18.42
C ILE A 235 -8.04 19.87 19.91
N ILE A 236 -9.03 19.31 20.62
CA ILE A 236 -8.89 18.91 22.02
C ILE A 236 -9.24 17.43 22.10
N ILE A 237 -8.28 16.61 22.55
CA ILE A 237 -8.46 15.18 22.76
C ILE A 237 -8.29 14.90 24.25
N GLY A 238 -9.39 14.50 24.90
CA GLY A 238 -9.45 14.49 26.36
C GLY A 238 -9.22 15.89 26.92
N ASN A 239 -8.10 16.10 27.60
CA ASN A 239 -7.67 17.41 28.13
C ASN A 239 -6.38 17.92 27.46
N ILE A 240 -6.06 17.41 26.27
CA ILE A 240 -4.82 17.72 25.56
C ILE A 240 -5.17 18.54 24.32
N GLU A 241 -4.64 19.76 24.26
CA GLU A 241 -4.71 20.60 23.07
C GLU A 241 -3.70 20.13 22.03
N GLY A 242 -4.11 20.02 20.77
CA GLY A 242 -3.27 19.58 19.67
C GLY A 242 -3.72 20.14 18.33
N TYR A 243 -3.17 19.57 17.26
CA TYR A 243 -3.48 19.98 15.89
C TYR A 243 -3.90 18.79 15.05
N ALA A 244 -4.85 19.00 14.14
CA ALA A 244 -5.22 17.97 13.17
C ALA A 244 -5.48 18.54 11.79
N TYR A 245 -5.22 17.72 10.77
CA TYR A 245 -5.68 17.95 9.41
C TYR A 245 -6.02 16.61 8.77
N SER A 246 -6.73 16.64 7.64
CA SER A 246 -7.10 15.43 6.92
C SER A 246 -7.01 15.63 5.42
N GLY A 247 -6.94 14.51 4.71
CA GLY A 247 -7.00 14.52 3.26
C GLY A 247 -6.94 13.14 2.66
N TYR A 248 -6.91 13.13 1.34
CA TYR A 248 -7.00 11.93 0.55
C TYR A 248 -5.62 11.51 0.03
N GLU A 249 -5.25 10.27 0.34
CA GLU A 249 -4.01 9.65 -0.10
C GLU A 249 -4.22 8.92 -1.44
N PHE A 250 -3.65 9.44 -2.54
CA PHE A 250 -3.85 8.82 -3.86
C PHE A 250 -3.30 7.39 -3.96
N MET A 251 -2.24 7.06 -3.21
CA MET A 251 -1.59 5.76 -3.32
C MET A 251 -2.45 4.64 -2.74
N THR A 252 -3.13 4.92 -1.62
CA THR A 252 -3.97 3.95 -0.91
C THR A 252 -5.45 4.13 -1.23
N ASN A 253 -5.82 5.19 -1.96
CA ASN A 253 -7.22 5.55 -2.25
C ASN A 253 -8.03 5.72 -0.96
N SER A 254 -7.38 6.13 0.13
CA SER A 254 -7.93 6.23 1.49
C SER A 254 -7.96 7.68 1.97
N TYR A 255 -8.88 7.96 2.88
CA TYR A 255 -8.89 9.22 3.62
C TYR A 255 -8.04 9.05 4.88
N SER A 256 -7.08 9.93 5.12
CA SER A 256 -6.27 9.91 6.34
C SER A 256 -6.41 11.20 7.11
N ARG A 257 -6.58 11.09 8.42
CA ARG A 257 -6.53 12.20 9.37
C ARG A 257 -5.27 12.08 10.22
N TYR A 258 -4.51 13.16 10.27
CA TYR A 258 -3.29 13.28 11.04
C TYR A 258 -3.57 14.13 12.27
N ILE A 259 -3.17 13.65 13.44
CA ILE A 259 -3.40 14.27 14.73
C ILE A 259 -2.05 14.40 15.45
N PHE A 260 -1.75 15.57 16.00
CA PHE A 260 -0.51 15.86 16.71
C PHE A 260 -0.82 16.30 18.13
N LEU A 261 -0.39 15.52 19.12
CA LEU A 261 -0.63 15.76 20.54
C LEU A 261 0.70 15.99 21.29
N PRO A 262 0.90 17.13 21.96
CA PRO A 262 2.11 17.38 22.75
C PRO A 262 2.16 16.44 23.95
N GLN A 263 3.30 15.80 24.16
CA GLN A 263 3.59 14.99 25.35
C GLN A 263 4.42 15.81 26.36
N THR A 264 5.46 16.50 25.87
CA THR A 264 6.28 17.44 26.63
C THR A 264 6.50 18.72 25.80
N THR A 265 7.31 19.66 26.29
CA THR A 265 7.66 20.87 25.51
C THR A 265 8.48 20.56 24.27
N LYS A 266 9.10 19.38 24.21
CA LYS A 266 9.98 18.96 23.10
C LYS A 266 9.47 17.72 22.39
N GLU A 267 8.52 17.00 22.96
CA GLU A 267 8.08 15.71 22.43
C GLU A 267 6.58 15.75 22.14
N PHE A 268 6.19 15.09 21.06
CA PHE A 268 4.79 14.92 20.70
C PHE A 268 4.55 13.54 20.12
N ILE A 269 3.28 13.15 20.13
CA ILE A 269 2.77 11.96 19.49
C ILE A 269 2.02 12.39 18.23
N GLU A 270 2.41 11.80 17.10
CA GLU A 270 1.57 11.76 15.90
C GLU A 270 0.60 10.59 16.01
N ILE A 271 -0.64 10.77 15.57
CA ILE A 271 -1.66 9.72 15.46
C ILE A 271 -2.19 9.78 14.03
N LEU A 272 -2.19 8.63 13.35
CA LEU A 272 -2.78 8.47 12.03
C LEU A 272 -4.14 7.79 12.18
N ASP A 273 -5.17 8.35 11.56
CA ASP A 273 -6.50 7.74 11.49
C ASP A 273 -6.82 7.52 10.01
N ARG A 274 -6.80 6.25 9.59
CA ARG A 274 -7.16 5.87 8.23
C ARG A 274 -8.65 5.57 8.14
N ASP A 275 -9.22 5.99 7.02
CA ASP A 275 -10.60 5.80 6.59
C ASP A 275 -11.67 6.62 7.35
N GLY A 276 -11.27 7.56 8.20
CA GLY A 276 -12.20 8.53 8.82
C GLY A 276 -13.29 7.83 9.62
N ASN A 277 -12.91 6.76 10.34
CA ASN A 277 -13.85 5.87 10.99
C ASN A 277 -14.57 6.59 12.14
N GLN A 278 -15.91 6.59 12.13
CA GLN A 278 -16.74 7.30 13.13
C GLN A 278 -16.49 6.86 14.59
N GLY A 279 -15.86 5.70 14.82
CA GLY A 279 -15.49 5.22 16.16
C GLY A 279 -14.19 5.79 16.73
N VAL A 280 -13.34 6.40 15.88
CA VAL A 280 -12.00 6.85 16.29
C VAL A 280 -12.08 8.03 17.25
N ASP A 281 -12.96 9.00 16.98
CA ASP A 281 -13.17 10.13 17.89
C ASP A 281 -13.60 9.68 19.29
N GLN A 282 -14.43 8.63 19.38
CA GLN A 282 -14.83 8.08 20.66
C GLN A 282 -13.66 7.41 21.40
N ILE A 283 -12.80 6.66 20.70
CA ILE A 283 -11.58 6.09 21.29
C ILE A 283 -10.62 7.18 21.74
N LEU A 284 -10.37 8.17 20.88
CA LEU A 284 -9.52 9.31 21.19
C LEU A 284 -10.06 10.13 22.35
N SER A 285 -11.39 10.25 22.53
CA SER A 285 -11.96 10.93 23.70
C SER A 285 -11.54 10.32 25.05
N THR A 286 -11.08 9.08 25.05
CA THR A 286 -10.59 8.36 26.24
C THR A 286 -9.06 8.34 26.34
N PHE A 287 -8.36 8.91 25.36
CA PHE A 287 -6.91 8.98 25.32
C PHE A 287 -6.37 9.88 26.43
N LYS A 288 -5.28 9.45 27.07
CA LYS A 288 -4.50 10.27 27.98
C LYS A 288 -3.06 9.76 28.09
N PHE A 289 -2.16 10.69 28.39
CA PHE A 289 -0.81 10.35 28.82
C PHE A 289 -0.83 9.75 30.24
N LEU A 290 0.08 8.83 30.50
CA LEU A 290 0.33 8.31 31.84
C LEU A 290 1.01 9.40 32.70
N PRO A 291 0.78 9.45 34.02
CA PRO A 291 1.32 10.51 34.89
C PRO A 291 2.85 10.69 34.82
N ASN A 292 3.58 9.61 34.54
CA ASN A 292 5.05 9.62 34.46
C ASN A 292 5.55 9.72 33.02
N ALA A 293 4.69 10.04 32.05
CA ALA A 293 5.07 10.04 30.63
C ALA A 293 6.18 11.04 30.28
N SER A 294 6.37 12.09 31.10
CA SER A 294 7.50 13.03 30.99
C SER A 294 8.83 12.49 31.54
N ASP A 295 8.77 11.52 32.45
CA ASP A 295 9.93 10.91 33.10
C ASP A 295 10.36 9.62 32.40
N ILE A 296 9.49 9.06 31.56
CA ILE A 296 9.83 7.98 30.66
C ILE A 296 10.83 8.55 29.66
N ASN A 297 12.10 8.25 29.89
CA ASN A 297 13.16 8.49 28.94
C ASN A 297 12.90 7.54 27.77
N ILE A 298 12.06 7.98 26.82
CA ILE A 298 11.65 7.19 25.67
C ILE A 298 12.94 6.80 24.97
N LYS A 299 13.31 5.52 25.10
CA LYS A 299 14.43 4.97 24.34
C LYS A 299 13.97 4.89 22.91
N TYR A 300 14.13 5.99 22.18
CA TYR A 300 13.89 6.02 20.75
C TYR A 300 14.71 4.89 20.12
N PRO A 301 14.09 3.92 19.43
CA PRO A 301 14.79 3.32 18.32
C PRO A 301 15.08 4.50 17.39
N SER A 302 16.32 5.00 17.37
CA SER A 302 16.69 6.17 16.60
C SER A 302 16.55 5.86 15.11
N THR A 303 15.34 6.01 14.58
CA THR A 303 14.96 5.49 13.26
C THR A 303 15.44 6.37 12.11
N TYR A 304 16.04 7.53 12.38
CA TYR A 304 16.61 8.39 11.35
C TYR A 304 17.87 9.14 11.82
N LYS A 305 18.78 8.46 12.53
CA LYS A 305 20.14 9.00 12.59
C LYS A 305 20.78 8.77 11.21
N LYS A 306 21.16 9.85 10.54
CA LYS A 306 22.12 9.80 9.43
C LYS A 306 23.27 8.92 9.93
N LEU A 307 23.50 7.78 9.26
CA LEU A 307 24.53 6.80 9.66
C LEU A 307 25.88 7.53 9.70
N GLU A 308 26.29 7.99 10.88
CA GLU A 308 27.67 8.37 11.12
C GLU A 308 28.45 7.07 11.15
N LYS A 309 29.33 6.91 10.16
CA LYS A 309 30.23 5.77 10.04
C LYS A 309 30.97 5.61 11.39
N PRO A 310 30.70 4.57 12.18
CA PRO A 310 31.45 4.38 13.42
C PRO A 310 32.92 4.17 13.06
N ALA A 311 33.81 4.54 13.99
CA ALA A 311 35.25 4.58 13.76
C ALA A 311 35.85 3.22 13.38
N ASP A 312 35.16 2.12 13.71
CA ASP A 312 35.52 0.73 13.39
C ASP A 312 34.97 0.23 12.05
N GLY A 313 34.11 1.01 11.39
CA GLY A 313 33.45 0.64 10.14
C GLY A 313 32.26 -0.31 10.30
N THR A 314 31.84 -0.66 11.52
CA THR A 314 30.72 -1.58 11.78
C THR A 314 29.38 -0.90 11.59
N VAL A 315 28.61 -1.22 10.56
CA VAL A 315 27.25 -0.68 10.40
C VAL A 315 26.28 -1.47 11.29
N TYR A 316 25.82 -0.85 12.38
CA TYR A 316 24.73 -1.40 13.20
C TYR A 316 23.39 -1.12 12.50
N LEU A 317 22.66 -2.17 12.14
CA LEU A 317 21.32 -2.07 11.57
C LEU A 317 20.31 -1.76 12.67
N THR A 318 20.21 -0.49 13.07
CA THR A 318 19.07 -0.02 13.89
C THR A 318 17.83 0.25 13.03
N ASN A 319 18.06 0.44 11.73
CA ASN A 319 17.05 0.51 10.71
C ASN A 319 17.18 -0.73 9.83
N ASN A 320 16.05 -1.34 9.50
CA ASN A 320 15.91 -2.46 8.58
C ASN A 320 16.35 -2.12 7.14
N LEU A 321 17.14 -1.07 6.88
CA LEU A 321 17.51 -0.56 5.57
C LEU A 321 18.96 -0.05 5.54
N VAL A 322 19.78 -0.66 4.69
CA VAL A 322 21.06 -0.15 4.19
C VAL A 322 20.85 0.33 2.78
N SER A 323 21.15 1.60 2.50
CA SER A 323 21.11 2.13 1.14
C SER A 323 22.55 2.40 0.67
N LEU A 324 22.89 1.93 -0.52
CA LEU A 324 24.12 2.32 -1.19
C LEU A 324 23.91 3.66 -1.88
N SER A 325 24.92 4.53 -1.87
CA SER A 325 24.90 5.72 -2.73
C SER A 325 25.05 5.27 -4.19
N GLY A 326 23.92 5.15 -4.89
CA GLY A 326 23.88 4.92 -6.33
C GLY A 326 23.61 6.22 -7.08
N PRO A 327 23.91 6.28 -8.40
CA PRO A 327 23.50 7.41 -9.21
C PRO A 327 21.98 7.50 -9.25
N THR A 328 21.48 8.72 -9.13
CA THR A 328 20.06 9.04 -9.29
C THR A 328 19.69 8.96 -10.76
N PHE A 329 18.67 8.17 -11.10
CA PHE A 329 18.13 8.14 -12.46
C PHE A 329 17.38 9.44 -12.74
N SER A 330 17.95 10.32 -13.57
CA SER A 330 17.39 11.65 -13.86
C SER A 330 16.05 11.65 -14.60
N ARG A 331 15.54 10.48 -15.00
CA ARG A 331 14.29 10.30 -15.76
C ARG A 331 13.24 9.46 -15.05
N THR A 332 13.54 8.92 -13.88
CA THR A 332 12.51 8.30 -13.04
C THR A 332 11.89 9.36 -12.16
N ASN A 333 10.61 9.17 -11.85
CA ASN A 333 9.95 9.95 -10.79
C ASN A 333 10.47 9.58 -9.38
N TYR A 334 11.47 8.69 -9.29
CA TYR A 334 11.98 8.13 -8.05
C TYR A 334 13.51 8.02 -8.05
N ASN A 335 14.15 8.69 -7.10
CA ASN A 335 15.55 8.49 -6.75
C ASN A 335 15.73 7.19 -5.94
N HIS A 336 15.40 6.05 -6.53
CA HIS A 336 15.74 4.78 -5.90
C HIS A 336 17.21 4.46 -6.17
N THR A 337 17.98 4.40 -5.09
CA THR A 337 19.32 3.82 -5.09
C THR A 337 19.22 2.32 -4.77
N PRO A 338 20.24 1.52 -5.12
CA PRO A 338 20.33 0.14 -4.65
C PRO A 338 20.26 0.09 -3.12
N TYR A 339 19.53 -0.88 -2.59
CA TYR A 339 19.35 -1.01 -1.15
C TYR A 339 19.26 -2.47 -0.70
N LEU A 340 19.58 -2.69 0.56
CA LEU A 340 19.43 -3.94 1.27
C LEU A 340 18.52 -3.67 2.46
N THR A 341 17.45 -4.43 2.62
CA THR A 341 16.61 -4.39 3.83
C THR A 341 16.74 -5.68 4.61
N VAL A 342 16.62 -5.59 5.93
CA VAL A 342 16.57 -6.74 6.83
C VAL A 342 15.30 -6.65 7.65
N ASN A 343 14.37 -7.57 7.44
CA ASN A 343 13.13 -7.68 8.19
C ASN A 343 13.16 -8.96 9.02
N PHE A 344 12.31 -9.02 10.05
CA PHE A 344 12.10 -10.24 10.81
C PHE A 344 10.62 -10.40 11.18
N GLU A 345 10.18 -11.63 11.36
CA GLU A 345 8.80 -11.96 11.73
C GLU A 345 8.75 -13.27 12.52
N GLU A 346 7.96 -13.31 13.59
CA GLU A 346 7.63 -14.52 14.34
C GLU A 346 6.60 -15.33 13.56
N ILE A 347 7.07 -16.21 12.68
CA ILE A 347 6.22 -17.11 11.89
C ILE A 347 6.73 -18.54 11.92
N PRO A 348 5.83 -19.53 11.83
CA PRO A 348 6.25 -20.93 11.73
C PRO A 348 7.26 -21.15 10.59
N ARG A 349 8.26 -22.01 10.85
CA ARG A 349 9.33 -22.35 9.90
C ARG A 349 8.84 -22.66 8.47
N TRP A 350 7.73 -23.39 8.35
CA TRP A 350 7.17 -23.77 7.06
C TRP A 350 6.62 -22.57 6.26
N LYS A 351 6.23 -21.48 6.93
CA LYS A 351 5.76 -20.23 6.31
C LYS A 351 6.94 -19.33 5.93
N CYS A 352 8.02 -19.34 6.73
CA CYS A 352 9.22 -18.55 6.44
C CYS A 352 9.79 -18.82 5.05
N TYR A 353 9.82 -20.08 4.62
CA TYR A 353 10.42 -20.46 3.33
C TYR A 353 9.44 -20.50 2.14
N LYS A 354 8.25 -19.92 2.28
CA LYS A 354 7.28 -19.79 1.17
C LYS A 354 7.26 -18.38 0.61
N LYS A 355 7.20 -18.26 -0.71
CA LYS A 355 7.00 -16.97 -1.39
C LYS A 355 5.61 -16.45 -1.05
N TRP A 356 5.51 -15.18 -0.68
CA TRP A 356 4.25 -14.58 -0.24
C TRP A 356 3.23 -14.41 -1.38
N TRP A 357 3.68 -14.35 -2.64
CA TRP A 357 2.81 -14.07 -3.79
C TRP A 357 2.19 -15.32 -4.43
N ASP A 358 2.81 -16.50 -4.31
CA ASP A 358 2.32 -17.74 -4.91
C ASP A 358 2.32 -18.94 -3.95
N ASN A 359 2.73 -18.73 -2.69
CA ASN A 359 2.88 -19.77 -1.65
C ASN A 359 3.81 -20.94 -2.03
N THR A 360 4.60 -20.81 -3.10
CA THR A 360 5.58 -21.84 -3.50
C THR A 360 6.81 -21.80 -2.61
N GLU A 361 7.44 -22.96 -2.41
CA GLU A 361 8.65 -23.08 -1.60
C GLU A 361 9.85 -22.43 -2.29
N MET A 362 10.66 -21.72 -1.51
CA MET A 362 11.98 -21.25 -1.92
C MET A 362 12.93 -22.45 -1.87
N LYS A 363 13.50 -22.81 -3.03
CA LYS A 363 14.32 -24.03 -3.20
C LYS A 363 15.82 -23.75 -3.28
N ASP A 364 16.19 -22.56 -3.73
CA ASP A 364 17.59 -22.18 -3.86
C ASP A 364 18.16 -21.89 -2.47
N GLU A 365 19.41 -22.27 -2.24
CA GLU A 365 20.10 -22.05 -0.96
C GLU A 365 21.44 -21.34 -1.20
N LYS A 366 21.79 -20.41 -0.31
CA LYS A 366 23.08 -19.73 -0.27
C LYS A 366 23.59 -19.73 1.16
N THR A 367 24.81 -20.19 1.37
CA THR A 367 25.46 -20.13 2.68
C THR A 367 26.25 -18.84 2.80
N ILE A 368 25.98 -18.06 3.85
CA ILE A 368 26.66 -16.79 4.16
C ILE A 368 27.06 -16.86 5.64
N ASN A 369 28.36 -16.79 5.94
CA ASN A 369 28.90 -16.88 7.31
C ASN A 369 28.27 -18.00 8.16
N ASN A 370 28.31 -19.24 7.64
CA ASN A 370 27.74 -20.44 8.27
C ASN A 370 26.22 -20.43 8.47
N THR A 371 25.52 -19.42 7.97
CA THR A 371 24.06 -19.34 7.96
C THR A 371 23.53 -19.75 6.58
N ILE A 372 22.63 -20.72 6.56
CA ILE A 372 21.94 -21.14 5.33
C ILE A 372 20.75 -20.22 5.10
N PHE A 373 20.75 -19.51 3.99
CA PHE A 373 19.63 -18.74 3.50
C PHE A 373 18.96 -19.47 2.36
N ARG A 374 17.64 -19.54 2.37
CA ARG A 374 16.88 -19.83 1.17
C ARG A 374 16.73 -18.58 0.34
N THR A 375 16.86 -18.69 -0.98
CA THR A 375 16.88 -17.54 -1.86
C THR A 375 15.80 -17.62 -2.94
N VAL A 376 15.36 -16.46 -3.42
CA VAL A 376 14.55 -16.35 -4.64
C VAL A 376 14.85 -15.04 -5.35
N ASN A 377 15.09 -15.12 -6.65
CA ASN A 377 15.16 -13.95 -7.52
C ASN A 377 13.75 -13.45 -7.80
N ARG A 378 13.51 -12.16 -7.60
CA ARG A 378 12.25 -11.50 -7.97
C ARG A 378 12.56 -10.27 -8.81
N GLY A 379 11.92 -10.21 -9.98
CA GLY A 379 11.90 -9.01 -10.80
C GLY A 379 10.53 -8.35 -10.68
N GLY A 380 10.48 -7.03 -10.78
CA GLY A 380 9.22 -6.30 -10.81
C GLY A 380 9.38 -5.00 -11.58
N ALA A 381 8.27 -4.46 -12.05
CA ALA A 381 8.21 -3.11 -12.56
C ALA A 381 7.06 -2.38 -11.86
N ALA A 382 7.34 -1.20 -11.32
CA ALA A 382 6.33 -0.36 -10.71
C ALA A 382 6.62 1.09 -11.11
N LEU A 383 5.56 1.79 -11.56
CA LEU A 383 5.61 3.22 -11.89
C LEU A 383 6.74 3.59 -12.86
N GLY A 384 6.93 2.74 -13.88
CA GLY A 384 7.95 2.94 -14.92
C GLY A 384 9.36 2.50 -14.54
N THR A 385 9.62 2.10 -13.29
CA THR A 385 10.94 1.66 -12.84
C THR A 385 11.00 0.13 -12.75
N ARG A 386 12.04 -0.49 -13.32
CA ARG A 386 12.29 -1.92 -13.21
C ARG A 386 13.26 -2.20 -12.06
N TYR A 387 12.94 -3.18 -11.24
CA TYR A 387 13.75 -3.63 -10.13
C TYR A 387 14.13 -5.10 -10.34
N GLN A 388 15.34 -5.44 -9.93
CA GLN A 388 15.76 -6.80 -9.71
C GLN A 388 16.12 -6.94 -8.25
N SER A 389 15.51 -7.90 -7.58
CA SER A 389 15.80 -8.15 -6.18
C SER A 389 16.10 -9.61 -5.92
N VAL A 390 16.94 -9.87 -4.95
CA VAL A 390 17.19 -11.19 -4.39
C VAL A 390 16.68 -11.18 -2.96
N LEU A 391 15.76 -12.09 -2.67
CA LEU A 391 15.22 -12.30 -1.34
C LEU A 391 15.98 -13.45 -0.68
N TYR A 392 16.51 -13.23 0.51
CA TYR A 392 17.19 -14.23 1.34
C TYR A 392 16.35 -14.44 2.60
N ARG A 393 16.06 -15.69 2.97
CA ARG A 393 15.36 -15.99 4.22
C ARG A 393 16.05 -17.07 5.02
N THR A 394 16.12 -16.89 6.33
CA THR A 394 16.67 -17.89 7.25
C THR A 394 15.87 -17.88 8.56
N MET A 395 16.01 -18.95 9.34
CA MET A 395 15.37 -19.07 10.65
C MET A 395 16.47 -19.07 11.70
N LYS A 396 16.29 -18.26 12.74
CA LYS A 396 17.10 -18.32 13.96
C LYS A 396 16.18 -18.07 15.15
N ASP A 397 16.25 -18.94 16.17
CA ASP A 397 15.48 -18.82 17.41
C ASP A 397 13.97 -18.63 17.18
N ASP A 398 13.40 -19.43 16.26
CA ASP A 398 11.99 -19.37 15.81
C ASP A 398 11.54 -18.04 15.17
N ILE A 399 12.48 -17.14 14.89
CA ILE A 399 12.26 -15.90 14.15
C ILE A 399 12.70 -16.09 12.70
N CYS A 400 11.82 -15.74 11.77
CA CYS A 400 12.14 -15.70 10.34
C CYS A 400 12.80 -14.38 10.00
N TYR A 401 14.05 -14.41 9.54
CA TYR A 401 14.78 -13.24 9.06
C TYR A 401 14.71 -13.19 7.54
N GLU A 402 14.38 -12.03 6.99
CA GLU A 402 14.29 -11.75 5.57
C GLU A 402 15.26 -10.64 5.20
N ILE A 403 16.23 -10.93 4.32
CA ILE A 403 17.09 -9.92 3.73
C ILE A 403 16.66 -9.72 2.28
N LEU A 404 16.33 -8.49 1.89
CA LEU A 404 15.97 -8.16 0.53
C LEU A 404 17.02 -7.22 -0.06
N SER A 405 17.76 -7.71 -1.05
CA SER A 405 18.73 -6.94 -1.83
C SER A 405 18.05 -6.49 -3.13
N THR A 406 17.88 -5.19 -3.34
CA THR A 406 17.22 -4.62 -4.52
C THR A 406 18.16 -3.72 -5.30
N ILE A 407 18.24 -3.96 -6.61
CA ILE A 407 18.92 -3.11 -7.58
C ILE A 407 17.87 -2.52 -8.52
N VAL A 408 17.99 -1.21 -8.75
CA VAL A 408 17.19 -0.50 -9.73
C VAL A 408 17.86 -0.65 -11.09
N VAL A 409 17.10 -1.16 -12.05
CA VAL A 409 17.68 -1.65 -13.29
C VAL A 409 17.45 -0.69 -14.45
N SER A 410 16.28 -0.05 -14.52
CA SER A 410 16.00 0.98 -15.52
C SER A 410 14.83 1.87 -15.12
N GLY A 411 14.81 3.07 -15.72
CA GLY A 411 13.91 4.15 -15.33
C GLY A 411 12.67 4.41 -16.19
N ASP A 412 12.48 3.68 -17.27
CA ASP A 412 11.28 3.78 -18.08
C ASP A 412 11.06 2.47 -18.85
N TRP A 413 10.11 1.66 -18.38
CA TRP A 413 9.73 0.38 -19.00
C TRP A 413 9.40 0.52 -20.49
N ASN A 414 8.92 1.68 -20.93
CA ASN A 414 8.42 1.86 -22.29
C ASN A 414 9.49 2.33 -23.29
N THR A 415 10.65 2.81 -22.84
CA THR A 415 11.62 3.48 -23.73
C THR A 415 13.05 2.95 -23.65
N VAL A 416 13.39 2.18 -22.61
CA VAL A 416 14.75 1.67 -22.41
C VAL A 416 14.96 0.43 -23.28
N LYS A 417 15.88 0.51 -24.24
CA LYS A 417 16.33 -0.69 -24.98
C LYS A 417 17.10 -1.59 -24.02
N GLU A 418 17.07 -2.90 -24.23
CA GLU A 418 17.84 -3.85 -23.42
C GLU A 418 19.35 -3.55 -23.42
N SER A 419 19.87 -2.80 -24.41
CA SER A 419 21.25 -2.29 -24.43
C SER A 419 21.53 -1.15 -23.45
N ASP A 420 20.49 -0.45 -23.00
CA ASP A 420 20.57 0.64 -22.03
C ASP A 420 20.48 0.11 -20.58
N TYR A 421 20.44 -1.22 -20.42
CA TYR A 421 20.60 -1.87 -19.11
C TYR A 421 21.90 -1.43 -18.47
N TYR A 422 21.81 -1.09 -17.20
CA TYR A 422 22.92 -0.58 -16.41
C TYR A 422 24.09 -1.59 -16.39
N PRO A 423 25.23 -1.33 -17.07
CA PRO A 423 26.35 -2.27 -17.11
C PRO A 423 26.98 -2.48 -15.72
N GLN A 424 26.72 -1.57 -14.79
CA GLN A 424 27.13 -1.66 -13.39
C GLN A 424 26.15 -2.47 -12.52
N GLN A 425 25.11 -3.12 -13.08
CA GLN A 425 24.23 -3.97 -12.27
C GLN A 425 25.03 -5.11 -11.62
N GLU A 426 25.94 -5.74 -12.37
CA GLU A 426 26.78 -6.81 -11.85
C GLU A 426 27.74 -6.29 -10.77
N GLU A 427 28.30 -5.09 -10.96
CA GLU A 427 29.17 -4.43 -9.99
C GLU A 427 28.42 -4.06 -8.70
N THR A 428 27.24 -3.46 -8.83
CA THR A 428 26.33 -3.14 -7.71
C THR A 428 25.91 -4.41 -6.97
N GLN A 429 25.61 -5.49 -7.71
CA GLN A 429 25.26 -6.77 -7.09
C GLN A 429 26.46 -7.37 -6.34
N LYS A 430 27.68 -7.23 -6.87
CA LYS A 430 28.91 -7.62 -6.18
C LYS A 430 29.12 -6.83 -4.89
N GLU A 431 28.88 -5.53 -4.90
CA GLU A 431 28.96 -4.68 -3.69
C GLU A 431 27.91 -5.11 -2.64
N LEU A 432 26.67 -5.34 -3.05
CA LEU A 432 25.61 -5.82 -2.17
C LEU A 432 25.91 -7.23 -1.63
N ASP A 433 26.46 -8.12 -2.47
CA ASP A 433 26.92 -9.44 -2.04
C ASP A 433 28.10 -9.35 -1.07
N GLN A 434 29.01 -8.38 -1.25
CA GLN A 434 30.09 -8.12 -0.33
C GLN A 434 29.55 -7.65 1.03
N ILE A 435 28.59 -6.72 1.06
CA ILE A 435 27.91 -6.30 2.30
C ILE A 435 27.22 -7.49 2.95
N LEU A 436 26.46 -8.26 2.17
CA LEU A 436 25.76 -9.43 2.65
C LEU A 436 26.72 -10.49 3.20
N SER A 437 27.91 -10.63 2.62
CA SER A 437 28.97 -11.53 3.13
C SER A 437 29.51 -11.14 4.50
N THR A 438 29.19 -9.94 4.99
CA THR A 438 29.51 -9.51 6.37
C THR A 438 28.37 -9.78 7.35
N PHE A 439 27.20 -10.24 6.86
CA PHE A 439 26.06 -10.56 7.71
C PHE A 439 26.42 -11.67 8.68
N LYS A 440 26.25 -11.39 9.97
CA LYS A 440 26.33 -12.39 11.03
C LYS A 440 25.22 -12.10 12.02
N PHE A 441 24.63 -13.16 12.55
CA PHE A 441 23.91 -12.99 13.78
C PHE A 441 24.93 -12.67 14.87
N LEU A 442 24.68 -11.59 15.60
CA LEU A 442 25.39 -11.40 16.85
C LEU A 442 24.94 -12.54 17.76
N GLU A 443 25.91 -13.26 18.33
CA GLU A 443 25.62 -14.04 19.53
C GLU A 443 25.10 -13.00 20.51
N GLU A 444 23.86 -13.17 21.00
CA GLU A 444 23.48 -12.45 22.20
C GLU A 444 24.61 -12.72 23.19
N PRO A 445 25.15 -11.67 23.87
CA PRO A 445 26.22 -11.87 24.81
C PRO A 445 25.74 -12.99 25.71
N THR A 446 26.38 -14.18 25.58
CA THR A 446 25.88 -15.37 26.24
C THR A 446 25.82 -14.93 27.67
N PRO A 447 24.61 -14.81 28.24
CA PRO A 447 24.49 -14.16 29.52
C PRO A 447 25.41 -14.92 30.41
N THR A 448 26.47 -14.25 30.88
CA THR A 448 27.48 -14.90 31.71
C THR A 448 26.65 -15.52 32.80
N SER A 449 26.66 -16.86 32.87
CA SER A 449 25.55 -17.65 33.43
C SER A 449 25.12 -17.21 34.83
N ALA A 450 26.01 -16.51 35.53
CA ALA A 450 25.79 -15.83 36.80
C ALA A 450 24.74 -14.69 36.83
N SER A 451 24.35 -14.05 35.72
CA SER A 451 23.56 -12.79 35.79
C SER A 451 22.08 -12.86 35.43
N ILE A 452 21.60 -13.90 34.71
CA ILE A 452 20.19 -13.99 34.32
C ILE A 452 19.32 -14.67 35.36
N TYR A 453 19.85 -15.68 36.04
CA TYR A 453 19.05 -16.45 36.96
C TYR A 453 19.04 -15.79 38.34
N LYS A 454 17.85 -15.67 38.92
CA LYS A 454 17.66 -15.18 40.28
C LYS A 454 17.07 -16.31 41.11
N CYS A 455 17.68 -16.61 42.25
CA CYS A 455 17.19 -17.67 43.12
C CYS A 455 15.74 -17.40 43.54
N PRO A 456 14.81 -18.35 43.34
CA PRO A 456 13.44 -18.21 43.80
C PRO A 456 13.43 -18.09 45.33
N GLU A 457 12.69 -17.11 45.87
CA GLU A 457 12.68 -16.82 47.31
C GLU A 457 12.22 -18.03 48.15
N ASN A 458 11.25 -18.78 47.63
CA ASN A 458 10.71 -19.99 48.27
C ASN A 458 11.44 -21.28 47.86
N GLY A 459 12.46 -21.18 47.01
CA GLY A 459 13.18 -22.34 46.48
C GLY A 459 12.49 -23.09 45.35
N LEU A 460 11.28 -22.70 44.96
CA LEU A 460 10.47 -23.39 43.95
C LEU A 460 10.29 -22.51 42.72
N ILE A 461 10.55 -23.07 41.55
CA ILE A 461 10.22 -22.43 40.27
C ILE A 461 8.77 -22.80 39.96
N ASP A 462 7.88 -21.81 40.04
CA ASP A 462 6.45 -22.00 39.82
C ASP A 462 6.11 -21.86 38.33
N CYS A 463 5.83 -23.00 37.70
CA CYS A 463 5.44 -23.10 36.30
C CYS A 463 3.95 -23.31 36.08
N MET A 464 3.12 -23.23 37.13
CA MET A 464 1.68 -23.29 36.97
C MET A 464 1.15 -21.97 36.36
N PRO A 465 0.25 -22.03 35.37
CA PRO A 465 -0.54 -20.86 34.99
C PRO A 465 -1.47 -20.49 36.15
N GLY A 466 -1.11 -19.44 36.89
CA GLY A 466 -1.98 -18.86 37.92
C GLY A 466 -3.19 -18.13 37.32
N PRO A 467 -4.30 -18.00 38.07
CA PRO A 467 -5.53 -17.33 37.60
C PRO A 467 -5.31 -15.87 37.19
N ASP A 468 -4.29 -15.23 37.75
CA ASP A 468 -3.85 -13.85 37.50
C ASP A 468 -2.80 -13.73 36.38
N LYS A 469 -2.27 -14.86 35.86
CA LYS A 469 -1.29 -14.91 34.76
C LYS A 469 -1.52 -16.10 33.82
N PRO A 470 -2.65 -16.13 33.07
CA PRO A 470 -3.06 -17.29 32.25
C PRO A 470 -2.14 -17.60 31.06
N THR A 471 -1.22 -16.70 30.69
CA THR A 471 -0.34 -16.83 29.51
C THR A 471 1.08 -17.29 29.83
N ARG A 472 1.38 -17.73 31.07
CA ARG A 472 2.75 -18.01 31.53
C ARG A 472 3.47 -19.22 30.91
N TYR A 473 2.89 -19.88 29.90
CA TYR A 473 3.55 -20.96 29.16
C TYR A 473 4.88 -20.55 28.52
N GLY A 474 5.07 -19.26 28.17
CA GLY A 474 6.32 -18.77 27.59
C GLY A 474 7.44 -18.43 28.58
N GLY A 475 7.12 -18.19 29.87
CA GLY A 475 8.11 -17.75 30.86
C GLY A 475 8.94 -18.90 31.45
N CYS A 476 8.36 -20.09 31.59
CA CYS A 476 9.08 -21.22 32.15
C CYS A 476 10.02 -21.93 31.16
N SER A 477 9.93 -21.69 29.86
CA SER A 477 10.85 -22.35 28.92
C SER A 477 12.32 -22.00 29.20
N GLN A 478 12.60 -20.76 29.62
CA GLN A 478 13.93 -20.32 30.01
C GLN A 478 14.33 -20.84 31.41
N ASP A 479 13.44 -20.72 32.40
CA ASP A 479 13.72 -21.11 33.80
C ASP A 479 13.72 -22.63 34.06
N THR A 480 13.16 -23.42 33.14
CA THR A 480 13.17 -24.89 33.23
C THR A 480 14.12 -25.56 32.23
N SER A 481 14.95 -24.77 31.54
CA SER A 481 16.03 -25.33 30.73
C SER A 481 16.98 -26.17 31.62
N PRO A 482 17.57 -27.27 31.10
CA PRO A 482 18.55 -28.05 31.84
C PRO A 482 19.68 -27.19 32.43
N GLU A 483 20.11 -26.17 31.69
CA GLU A 483 21.13 -25.20 32.09
C GLU A 483 20.67 -24.35 33.28
N ALA A 484 19.42 -23.85 33.25
CA ALA A 484 18.85 -23.10 34.36
C ALA A 484 18.73 -23.99 35.61
N ILE A 485 18.27 -25.23 35.47
CA ILE A 485 18.14 -26.19 36.56
C ILE A 485 19.50 -26.47 37.23
N GLU A 486 20.54 -26.74 36.45
CA GLU A 486 21.89 -26.95 36.97
C GLU A 486 22.43 -25.68 37.65
N TRP A 487 22.15 -24.50 37.08
CA TRP A 487 22.49 -23.24 37.72
C TRP A 487 21.78 -23.06 39.07
N TYR A 488 20.48 -23.34 39.15
CA TYR A 488 19.70 -23.22 40.39
C TYR A 488 20.20 -24.19 41.46
N LYS A 489 20.53 -25.44 41.10
CA LYS A 489 21.13 -26.42 42.02
C LYS A 489 22.48 -25.94 42.57
N ALA A 490 23.31 -25.33 41.71
CA ALA A 490 24.65 -24.89 42.09
C ALA A 490 24.67 -23.58 42.88
N ASN A 491 23.75 -22.66 42.59
CA ASN A 491 23.83 -21.27 43.07
C ASN A 491 22.73 -20.89 44.07
N CYS A 492 21.68 -21.69 44.22
CA CYS A 492 20.56 -21.37 45.11
C CYS A 492 20.49 -22.35 46.28
N PRO A 493 20.93 -21.94 47.50
CA PRO A 493 20.96 -22.80 48.68
C PRO A 493 19.60 -23.41 49.04
N ASN A 494 18.52 -22.73 48.65
CA ASN A 494 17.15 -23.12 48.96
C ASN A 494 16.44 -23.82 47.79
N TYR A 495 17.11 -24.15 46.70
CA TYR A 495 16.43 -24.77 45.56
C TYR A 495 15.80 -26.13 45.93
N ARG A 496 14.49 -26.26 45.70
CA ARG A 496 13.66 -27.42 46.06
C ARG A 496 13.10 -28.15 44.83
N GLY A 497 13.23 -27.57 43.65
CA GLY A 497 12.75 -28.15 42.39
C GLY A 497 11.81 -27.22 41.63
N ILE A 498 11.14 -27.79 40.64
CA ILE A 498 10.13 -27.13 39.80
C ILE A 498 8.76 -27.65 40.22
N THR A 499 7.77 -26.77 40.33
CA THR A 499 6.37 -27.17 40.51
C THR A 499 5.60 -26.96 39.22
N TYR A 500 4.89 -28.00 38.78
CA TYR A 500 4.04 -27.99 37.59
C TYR A 500 2.57 -27.89 37.94
#